data_AF-A0A6C0LGP7-F1
#
_entry.id   AF-A0A6C0LGP7-F1
#
_cell.length_a   1.000
_cell.length_b   1.000
_cell.length_c   1.000
_cell.angle_alpha   90.00
_cell.angle_beta   90.00
_cell.angle_gamma   90.00
#
_symmetry.space_group_name_H-M   'P 1'
#
loop_
_entity.id
_entity.type
_entity.pdbx_description
1 polymer ?
#
loop_
_entity_poly.entity_id
_entity_poly.type
_entity_poly.pdbx_seq_one_letter_code
_entity_poly.pdbx_strand_id
1 'polypeptide(L)'
;MYLRPLFQLDLNHLFCKKIAKYASQHSPYRFYIIDYNSNDTFYTHTYEYNKLLGTGNGKYNIIDTDNGALLNIEYKNIYNSPNPESPMHPTNLFYSELRKYTIGPLYTQTLDHKSKWQPVLYNHLQKEKSFKVLNFYDRDLFI
;
A
#
# COMPACT_ATOMS: atom_id res chain seq x y z
N MET A 1 -10.19 22.11 1.80
CA MET A 1 -10.32 20.93 0.93
C MET A 1 -10.64 19.75 1.83
N TYR A 2 -11.77 19.07 1.64
CA TYR A 2 -12.21 17.99 2.53
C TYR A 2 -11.72 16.63 2.01
N LEU A 3 -11.22 15.79 2.92
CA LEU A 3 -10.87 14.42 2.62
C LEU A 3 -12.14 13.56 2.74
N ARG A 4 -12.42 12.79 1.69
CA ARG A 4 -13.48 11.78 1.66
C ARG A 4 -12.91 10.44 2.12
N PRO A 5 -13.52 9.75 3.10
CA PRO A 5 -13.18 8.37 3.42
C PRO A 5 -13.54 7.45 2.25
N LEU A 6 -12.67 6.48 1.99
CA LEU A 6 -12.92 5.39 1.05
C LEU A 6 -13.51 4.21 1.80
N PHE A 7 -14.54 3.58 1.23
CA PHE A 7 -15.15 2.36 1.75
C PHE A 7 -14.76 1.16 0.88
N GLN A 8 -15.15 -0.04 1.29
CA GLN A 8 -14.79 -1.29 0.61
C GLN A 8 -15.10 -1.27 -0.88
N LEU A 9 -16.27 -0.77 -1.28
CA LEU A 9 -16.63 -0.68 -2.70
C LEU A 9 -15.68 0.25 -3.47
N ASP A 10 -15.32 1.40 -2.88
CA ASP A 10 -14.40 2.36 -3.49
C ASP A 10 -13.00 1.74 -3.66
N LEU A 11 -12.51 1.03 -2.63
CA LEU A 11 -11.21 0.35 -2.66
C LEU A 11 -11.20 -0.82 -3.66
N ASN A 12 -12.26 -1.63 -3.72
CA ASN A 12 -12.37 -2.72 -4.68
C ASN A 12 -12.31 -2.20 -6.13
N HIS A 13 -13.02 -1.11 -6.43
CA HIS A 13 -12.93 -0.47 -7.74
C HIS A 13 -11.53 0.08 -8.02
N LEU A 14 -10.88 0.66 -7.01
CA LEU A 14 -9.53 1.18 -7.13
C LEU A 14 -8.53 0.05 -7.44
N PHE A 15 -8.54 -1.03 -6.66
CA PHE A 15 -7.62 -2.17 -6.77
C PHE A 15 -7.79 -2.93 -8.09
N CYS A 16 -9.03 -3.08 -8.55
CA CYS A 16 -9.31 -3.73 -9.84
C CYS A 16 -8.66 -3.00 -11.03
N LYS A 17 -8.60 -1.66 -11.00
CA LYS A 17 -8.16 -0.86 -12.16
C LYS A 17 -6.77 -0.27 -12.01
N LYS A 18 -6.22 -0.25 -10.79
CA LYS A 18 -5.02 0.50 -10.48
C LYS A 18 -4.01 -0.31 -9.70
N ILE A 19 -2.76 0.07 -9.89
CA ILE A 19 -1.62 -0.44 -9.14
C ILE A 19 -1.13 0.69 -8.24
N ALA A 20 -0.79 0.34 -6.99
CA ALA A 20 -0.26 1.29 -6.03
C ALA A 20 1.26 1.45 -6.19
N LYS A 21 1.76 2.67 -6.04
CA LYS A 21 3.18 2.98 -5.93
C LYS A 21 3.45 3.75 -4.65
N TYR A 22 4.44 3.27 -3.90
CA TYR A 22 4.93 3.87 -2.66
C TYR A 22 6.40 4.25 -2.81
N ALA A 23 6.76 5.49 -2.49
CA ALA A 23 8.16 5.93 -2.46
C ALA A 23 8.79 5.59 -1.10
N SER A 24 10.00 5.04 -1.12
CA SER A 24 10.74 4.75 0.12
C SER A 24 11.08 6.04 0.86
N GLN A 25 10.95 6.02 2.19
CA GLN A 25 11.38 7.14 3.04
C GLN A 25 12.90 7.18 3.26
N HIS A 26 13.60 6.07 3.02
CA HIS A 26 15.03 5.94 3.34
C HIS A 26 15.95 5.87 2.11
N SER A 27 15.40 5.82 0.90
CA SER A 27 16.19 5.83 -0.33
C SER A 27 15.38 6.56 -1.42
N PRO A 28 15.87 7.69 -1.96
CA PRO A 28 15.14 8.46 -2.97
C PRO A 28 15.01 7.71 -4.30
N TYR A 29 15.82 6.67 -4.51
CA TYR A 29 15.82 5.85 -5.71
C TYR A 29 15.02 4.55 -5.56
N ARG A 30 14.47 4.29 -4.36
CA ARG A 30 13.70 3.09 -4.06
C ARG A 30 12.22 3.37 -4.02
N PHE A 31 11.46 2.53 -4.71
CA PHE A 31 10.01 2.54 -4.66
C PHE A 31 9.45 1.12 -4.67
N TYR A 32 8.19 1.01 -4.30
CA TYR A 32 7.46 -0.24 -4.21
C TYR A 32 6.24 -0.14 -5.09
N ILE A 33 6.00 -1.17 -5.87
CA ILE A 33 4.78 -1.36 -6.64
C ILE A 33 3.95 -2.42 -5.94
N ILE A 34 2.71 -2.09 -5.58
CA ILE A 34 1.79 -2.96 -4.86
C ILE A 34 0.61 -3.25 -5.78
N ASP A 35 0.45 -4.53 -6.11
CA ASP A 35 -0.62 -5.03 -6.97
C ASP A 35 -1.62 -5.82 -6.12
N TYR A 36 -2.83 -5.29 -5.96
CA TYR A 36 -3.94 -5.94 -5.26
C TYR A 36 -4.79 -6.74 -6.26
N ASN A 37 -4.94 -8.03 -6.00
CA ASN A 37 -5.67 -8.97 -6.85
C ASN A 37 -7.11 -9.17 -6.35
N SER A 38 -8.00 -9.56 -7.26
CA SER A 38 -9.42 -9.83 -6.96
C SER A 38 -9.69 -11.01 -6.02
N ASN A 39 -8.67 -11.82 -5.70
CA ASN A 39 -8.76 -12.97 -4.81
C ASN A 39 -8.18 -12.68 -3.41
N ASP A 40 -8.21 -11.42 -2.98
CA ASP A 40 -7.73 -10.96 -1.67
C ASP A 40 -6.25 -11.24 -1.42
N THR A 41 -5.45 -11.33 -2.50
CA THR A 41 -3.99 -11.43 -2.44
C THR A 41 -3.34 -10.18 -3.00
N PHE A 42 -2.09 -9.95 -2.65
CA PHE A 42 -1.32 -8.88 -3.26
C PHE A 42 0.13 -9.29 -3.51
N TYR A 43 0.76 -8.59 -4.46
CA TYR A 43 2.20 -8.61 -4.67
C TYR A 43 2.81 -7.27 -4.32
N THR A 44 4.03 -7.29 -3.78
CA THR A 44 4.84 -6.08 -3.58
C THR A 44 6.16 -6.28 -4.32
N HIS A 45 6.41 -5.48 -5.34
CA HIS A 45 7.66 -5.46 -6.08
C HIS A 45 8.54 -4.30 -5.62
N THR A 46 9.75 -4.59 -5.18
CA THR A 46 10.72 -3.57 -4.75
C THR A 46 11.65 -3.21 -5.90
N TYR A 47 11.72 -1.92 -6.21
CA TYR A 47 12.61 -1.38 -7.24
C TYR A 47 13.62 -0.42 -6.62
N GLU A 48 14.84 -0.43 -7.13
CA GLU A 48 15.86 0.59 -6.82
C GLU A 48 16.62 0.95 -8.09
N TYR A 49 16.81 2.24 -8.35
CA TYR A 49 17.35 2.73 -9.64
C TYR A 49 16.63 2.12 -10.86
N ASN A 50 15.30 2.00 -10.76
CA ASN A 50 14.42 1.37 -11.76
C ASN A 50 14.71 -0.11 -12.07
N LYS A 51 15.52 -0.80 -11.26
CA LYS A 51 15.75 -2.24 -11.36
C LYS A 51 14.92 -2.98 -10.33
N LEU A 52 14.23 -4.04 -10.75
CA LEU A 52 13.53 -4.93 -9.84
C LEU A 52 14.55 -5.66 -8.96
N LEU A 53 14.44 -5.50 -7.65
CA LEU A 53 15.29 -6.16 -6.68
C LEU A 53 14.67 -7.47 -6.17
N GLY A 54 13.36 -7.48 -5.98
CA GLY A 54 12.66 -8.64 -5.48
C GLY A 54 11.17 -8.42 -5.30
N THR A 55 10.49 -9.51 -4.98
CA THR A 55 9.02 -9.56 -4.87
C THR A 55 8.61 -10.24 -3.58
N GLY A 56 7.71 -9.59 -2.84
CA GLY A 56 6.95 -10.18 -1.74
C GLY A 56 5.50 -10.44 -2.15
N ASN A 57 4.78 -11.19 -1.34
CA ASN A 57 3.35 -11.42 -1.52
C ASN A 57 2.64 -11.69 -0.20
N GLY A 58 1.32 -11.56 -0.22
CA GLY A 58 0.51 -11.74 0.95
C GLY A 58 -0.98 -11.80 0.65
N LYS A 59 -1.76 -11.66 1.72
CA LYS A 59 -3.21 -11.51 1.69
C LYS A 59 -3.61 -10.17 2.29
N TYR A 60 -4.73 -9.66 1.83
CA TYR A 60 -5.35 -8.50 2.45
C TYR A 60 -6.82 -8.76 2.75
N ASN A 61 -7.39 -7.97 3.66
CA ASN A 61 -8.84 -7.92 3.87
C ASN A 61 -9.25 -6.48 4.15
N ILE A 62 -10.39 -6.07 3.60
CA ILE A 62 -10.94 -4.74 3.81
C ILE A 62 -12.01 -4.81 4.90
N ILE A 63 -12.02 -3.85 5.82
CA ILE A 63 -13.02 -3.73 6.89
C ILE A 63 -13.56 -2.31 6.89
N ASP A 64 -14.84 -2.14 6.57
CA ASP A 64 -15.49 -0.85 6.71
C ASP A 64 -15.74 -0.48 8.18
N THR A 65 -15.51 0.79 8.51
CA THR A 65 -15.85 1.41 9.78
C THR A 65 -16.65 2.69 9.52
N ASP A 66 -17.22 3.29 10.56
CA ASP A 66 -17.90 4.59 10.46
C ASP A 66 -17.00 5.70 9.88
N ASN A 67 -15.67 5.54 9.99
CA ASN A 67 -14.67 6.53 9.58
C ASN A 67 -13.95 6.18 8.27
N GLY A 68 -14.43 5.16 7.54
CA GLY A 68 -13.82 4.63 6.31
C GLY A 68 -13.22 3.24 6.48
N ALA A 69 -12.78 2.67 5.38
CA ALA A 69 -12.20 1.34 5.31
C ALA A 69 -10.82 1.27 5.96
N LEU A 70 -10.59 0.20 6.71
CA LEU A 70 -9.29 -0.29 7.14
C LEU A 70 -8.84 -1.42 6.22
N LEU A 71 -7.53 -1.57 6.06
CA LEU A 71 -6.92 -2.64 5.28
C LEU A 71 -6.01 -3.47 6.20
N ASN A 72 -6.43 -4.71 6.45
CA ASN A 72 -5.60 -5.71 7.12
C ASN A 72 -4.67 -6.33 6.10
N ILE A 73 -3.37 -6.36 6.40
CA ILE A 73 -2.32 -6.89 5.54
C ILE A 73 -1.61 -8.02 6.29
N GLU A 74 -1.40 -9.13 5.58
CA GLU A 74 -0.64 -10.29 6.03
C GLU A 74 0.36 -10.69 4.94
N TYR A 75 1.65 -10.40 5.14
CA TYR A 75 2.68 -10.91 4.26
C TYR A 75 2.92 -12.40 4.51
N LYS A 76 2.94 -13.17 3.41
CA LYS A 76 3.37 -14.57 3.41
C LYS A 76 4.84 -14.69 3.05
N ASN A 77 5.28 -13.90 2.08
CA ASN A 77 6.67 -13.83 1.63
C ASN A 77 7.11 -12.37 1.62
N ILE A 78 8.24 -12.07 2.27
CA ILE A 78 8.77 -10.71 2.40
C ILE A 78 10.09 -10.65 1.65
N TYR A 79 10.23 -9.68 0.75
CA TYR A 79 11.54 -9.32 0.22
C TYR A 79 12.25 -8.42 1.23
N ASN A 80 13.33 -8.93 1.82
CA ASN A 80 13.99 -8.24 2.91
C ASN A 80 14.71 -6.98 2.44
N SER A 81 14.46 -5.87 3.12
CA SER A 81 15.25 -4.66 2.93
C SER A 81 16.64 -4.84 3.54
N PRO A 82 17.70 -4.30 2.92
CA PRO A 82 19.03 -4.21 3.52
C PRO A 82 19.18 -3.05 4.52
N ASN A 83 18.18 -2.15 4.65
CA ASN A 83 18.23 -1.04 5.60
C ASN A 83 17.55 -1.41 6.93
N PRO A 84 18.28 -1.45 8.07
CA PRO A 84 17.74 -1.80 9.40
C PRO A 84 16.54 -0.97 9.88
N GLU A 85 16.42 0.28 9.44
CA GLU A 85 15.30 1.16 9.82
C GLU A 85 13.99 0.81 9.08
N SER A 86 14.10 0.08 7.97
CA SER A 86 12.95 -0.34 7.18
C SER A 86 12.09 -1.35 7.96
N PRO A 87 10.76 -1.21 7.94
CA PRO A 87 9.85 -2.25 8.44
C PRO A 87 10.10 -3.64 7.83
N MET A 88 10.65 -3.70 6.61
CA MET A 88 10.95 -4.94 5.88
C MET A 88 12.35 -5.49 6.15
N HIS A 89 13.10 -4.95 7.12
CA HIS A 89 14.39 -5.53 7.53
C HIS A 89 14.19 -6.51 8.70
N PRO A 90 14.77 -7.73 8.66
CA PRO A 90 14.52 -8.78 9.67
C PRO A 90 14.77 -8.39 11.12
N THR A 91 15.68 -7.45 11.38
CA THR A 91 16.00 -6.97 12.74
C THR A 91 15.13 -5.80 13.20
N ASN A 92 14.26 -5.26 12.33
CA ASN A 92 13.36 -4.17 12.71
C ASN A 92 12.27 -4.73 13.63
N LEU A 93 11.93 -4.00 14.70
CA LEU A 93 10.89 -4.45 15.66
C LEU A 93 9.55 -4.72 14.97
N PHE A 94 9.21 -3.92 13.94
CA PHE A 94 7.96 -4.07 13.20
C PHE A 94 7.97 -5.26 12.22
N TYR A 95 9.11 -5.87 11.92
CA TYR A 95 9.19 -6.93 10.92
C TYR A 95 8.28 -8.13 11.26
N SER A 96 8.16 -8.45 12.55
CA SER A 96 7.26 -9.50 13.03
C SER A 96 5.77 -9.19 12.80
N GLU A 97 5.39 -7.92 12.87
CA GLU A 97 4.04 -7.41 12.62
C GLU A 97 3.64 -7.46 11.14
N LEU A 98 4.59 -7.61 10.21
CA LEU A 98 4.27 -7.80 8.79
C LEU A 98 3.42 -9.06 8.52
N ARG A 99 3.41 -10.01 9.45
CA ARG A 99 2.52 -11.18 9.41
C ARG A 99 1.05 -10.81 9.63
N LYS A 100 0.77 -9.69 10.29
CA LYS A 100 -0.59 -9.18 10.47
C LYS A 100 -0.54 -7.74 11.00
N TYR A 101 -0.84 -6.79 10.13
CA TYR A 101 -0.98 -5.40 10.55
C TYR A 101 -2.13 -4.71 9.83
N THR A 102 -2.57 -3.58 10.37
CA THR A 102 -3.69 -2.81 9.83
C THR A 102 -3.23 -1.42 9.45
N ILE A 103 -3.61 -0.99 8.25
CA ILE A 103 -3.49 0.40 7.80
C ILE A 103 -4.87 1.00 7.59
N GLY A 104 -4.93 2.34 7.63
CA GLY A 104 -6.15 3.10 7.43
C GLY A 104 -6.54 3.93 8.66
N PRO A 105 -7.71 4.60 8.60
CA PRO A 105 -8.63 4.60 7.46
C PRO A 105 -8.03 5.24 6.21
N LEU A 106 -8.56 4.87 5.04
CA LEU A 106 -8.08 5.37 3.75
C LEU A 106 -8.94 6.53 3.25
N TYR A 107 -8.30 7.57 2.72
CA TYR A 107 -8.95 8.80 2.30
C TYR A 107 -8.46 9.27 0.93
N THR A 108 -9.30 10.00 0.21
CA THR A 108 -8.89 10.76 -0.96
C THR A 108 -9.68 12.06 -1.06
N GLN A 109 -9.24 13.01 -1.88
CA GLN A 109 -9.99 14.26 -2.07
C GLN A 109 -11.22 14.05 -2.96
N THR A 110 -11.03 13.35 -4.08
CA THR A 110 -12.07 13.02 -5.06
C THR A 110 -11.76 11.66 -5.63
N LEU A 111 -12.74 10.76 -5.70
CA LEU A 111 -12.59 9.48 -6.37
C LEU A 111 -12.99 9.61 -7.83
N ASP A 112 -12.01 9.72 -8.73
CA ASP A 112 -12.24 9.72 -10.17
C ASP A 112 -11.72 8.43 -10.80
N HIS A 113 -12.65 7.53 -11.14
CA HIS A 113 -12.34 6.25 -11.75
C HIS A 113 -11.71 6.36 -13.16
N LYS A 114 -11.80 7.52 -13.82
CA LYS A 114 -11.17 7.78 -15.12
C LYS A 114 -9.82 8.46 -15.01
N SER A 115 -9.45 8.95 -13.82
CA SER A 115 -8.16 9.59 -13.62
C SER A 115 -7.02 8.60 -13.86
N LYS A 116 -5.94 9.04 -14.49
CA LYS A 116 -4.72 8.23 -14.67
C LYS A 116 -4.00 7.97 -13.34
N TRP A 117 -4.27 8.80 -12.34
CA TRP A 117 -3.60 8.76 -11.04
C TRP A 117 -4.50 9.25 -9.91
N GLN A 118 -4.50 8.53 -8.79
CA GLN A 118 -5.30 8.83 -7.61
C GLN A 118 -4.43 8.75 -6.35
N PRO A 119 -4.15 9.87 -5.65
CA PRO A 119 -3.51 9.82 -4.35
C PRO A 119 -4.50 9.32 -3.28
N VAL A 120 -4.07 8.35 -2.48
CA VAL A 120 -4.80 7.86 -1.32
C VAL A 120 -3.97 8.08 -0.07
N LEU A 121 -4.54 8.81 0.87
CA LEU A 121 -3.97 9.02 2.19
C LEU A 121 -4.37 7.88 3.10
N TYR A 122 -3.44 7.39 3.91
CA TYR A 122 -3.72 6.39 4.93
C TYR A 122 -2.88 6.66 6.16
N ASN A 123 -3.32 6.16 7.31
CA ASN A 123 -2.50 6.16 8.52
C ASN A 123 -2.01 4.74 8.85
N HIS A 124 -0.85 4.65 9.50
CA HIS A 124 -0.36 3.39 10.02
C HIS A 124 -0.71 3.29 11.50
N LEU A 125 -1.82 2.63 11.83
CA LEU A 125 -2.37 2.60 13.20
C LEU A 125 -1.35 2.17 14.26
N GLN A 126 -0.37 1.33 13.89
CA GLN A 126 0.58 0.74 14.82
C GLN A 126 1.94 1.45 14.97
N LYS A 127 2.32 2.41 14.09
CA LYS A 127 3.72 2.91 14.07
C LYS A 127 3.85 4.42 14.01
N GLU A 128 3.13 5.08 13.11
CA GLU A 128 3.39 6.48 12.80
C GLU A 128 2.14 7.32 13.01
N LYS A 129 2.29 8.48 13.66
CA LYS A 129 1.18 9.44 13.85
C LYS A 129 0.98 10.35 12.63
N SER A 130 1.54 9.99 11.47
CA SER A 130 1.52 10.82 10.26
C SER A 130 0.81 10.10 9.12
N PHE A 131 0.05 10.86 8.32
CA PHE A 131 -0.52 10.35 7.09
C PHE A 131 0.57 10.02 6.09
N LYS A 132 0.42 8.86 5.45
CA LYS A 132 1.21 8.43 4.30
C LYS A 132 0.37 8.53 3.04
N VAL A 133 1.04 8.69 1.91
CA VAL A 133 0.41 8.72 0.59
C VAL A 133 0.76 7.44 -0.15
N LEU A 134 -0.26 6.77 -0.67
CA LEU A 134 -0.16 5.70 -1.64
C LEU A 134 -0.73 6.20 -2.97
N ASN A 135 0.09 6.18 -4.01
CA ASN A 135 -0.30 6.70 -5.31
C ASN A 135 -0.82 5.56 -6.17
N PHE A 136 -2.09 5.58 -6.56
CA PHE A 136 -2.68 4.58 -7.42
C PHE A 136 -2.64 5.05 -8.87
N TYR A 137 -1.97 4.30 -9.73
CA TYR A 137 -1.85 4.58 -11.17
C TYR A 137 -2.70 3.61 -11.96
N ASP A 138 -3.26 4.07 -13.07
CA ASP A 138 -3.95 3.19 -14.01
C ASP A 138 -3.06 2.00 -14.40
N ARG A 139 -3.58 0.78 -14.24
CA ARG A 139 -2.87 -0.46 -14.51
C ARG A 139 -2.42 -0.52 -15.96
N ASP A 140 -3.27 -0.09 -16.90
CA ASP A 140 -3.01 -0.16 -18.34
C ASP A 140 -1.90 0.81 -18.80
N LEU A 141 -1.56 1.79 -17.96
CA LEU A 141 -0.47 2.75 -18.24
C LEU A 141 0.85 2.36 -17.57
N PHE A 142 0.86 1.29 -16.79
CA PHE A 142 1.99 0.86 -15.97
C PHE A 142 2.61 -0.48 -16.39
N ILE A 143 1.91 -1.24 -17.24
CA ILE A 143 2.37 -2.49 -17.86
C ILE A 143 3.05 -2.20 -19.19
#